data_AF-A0AAW2MKV8-F1
#
_entry.id   AF-A0AAW2MKV8-F1
#
_cell.length_a   1.000
_cell.length_b   1.000
_cell.length_c   1.000
_cell.angle_alpha   90.00
_cell.angle_beta   90.00
_cell.angle_gamma   90.00
#
_symmetry.space_group_name_H-M   'P 1'
#
loop_
_entity.id
_entity.type
_entity.pdbx_description
1 polymer ?
#
loop_
_entity_poly.entity_id
_entity_poly.type
_entity_poly.pdbx_seq_one_letter_code
_entity_poly.pdbx_strand_id
1 'polypeptide(L)'
;MRSIANCFCLSKAKNPPGFEEHSILASETTFNVNEVEALYILFEELSSSIVDDGRIHKEEFLLALFNCSSKKNILAERLFELFDLKRNGVIEFGEFVRSLSIFHPDAPEADKIACK
;
A
#
# COMPACT_ATOMS: atom_id res chain seq x y z
N MET A 1 -12.48 20.52 2.99
CA MET A 1 -11.86 20.18 4.30
C MET A 1 -12.36 18.79 4.67
N ARG A 2 -11.57 17.74 4.44
CA ARG A 2 -11.92 16.41 4.94
C ARG A 2 -11.32 16.28 6.33
N SER A 3 -12.19 16.14 7.32
CA SER A 3 -11.83 15.92 8.72
C SER A 3 -11.14 14.57 8.81
N ILE A 4 -9.92 14.54 9.34
CA ILE A 4 -9.24 13.30 9.72
C ILE A 4 -9.97 12.82 10.98
N ALA A 5 -10.97 11.96 10.79
CA ALA A 5 -11.67 11.34 11.90
C ALA A 5 -10.76 10.25 12.47
N ASN A 6 -9.99 10.61 13.50
CA ASN A 6 -9.34 9.65 14.40
C ASN A 6 -10.39 8.69 14.99
N CYS A 7 -10.57 7.50 14.41
CA CYS A 7 -11.07 6.33 15.14
C CYS A 7 -9.88 5.42 15.37
N PHE A 8 -9.19 5.60 16.50
CA PHE A 8 -8.29 4.56 17.03
C PHE A 8 -9.16 3.42 17.56
N CYS A 9 -9.67 2.65 16.62
CA CYS A 9 -10.52 1.52 16.85
C CYS A 9 -9.64 0.31 16.51
N LEU A 10 -8.74 -0.02 17.44
CA LEU A 10 -7.84 -1.18 17.39
C LEU A 10 -8.68 -2.46 17.49
N SER A 11 -9.48 -2.77 16.47
CA SER A 11 -10.11 -4.07 16.36
C SER A 11 -9.02 -5.11 16.14
N LYS A 12 -9.04 -6.17 16.93
CA LYS A 12 -8.11 -7.30 16.89
C LYS A 12 -7.72 -7.61 15.44
N ALA A 13 -6.43 -7.45 15.12
CA ALA A 13 -5.85 -7.78 13.83
C ALA A 13 -6.26 -9.21 13.46
N LYS A 14 -7.27 -9.33 12.61
CA LYS A 14 -7.39 -10.51 11.76
C LYS A 14 -6.33 -10.30 10.71
N ASN A 15 -5.31 -11.14 10.73
CA ASN A 15 -4.30 -11.15 9.67
C ASN A 15 -5.04 -11.15 8.31
N PRO A 16 -4.94 -10.07 7.51
CA PRO A 16 -5.58 -10.03 6.21
C PRO A 16 -5.08 -11.17 5.31
N PRO A 17 -5.82 -11.51 4.23
CA PRO A 17 -5.33 -12.47 3.24
C PRO A 17 -3.97 -12.01 2.70
N GLY A 18 -2.94 -12.85 2.83
CA GLY A 18 -1.58 -12.47 2.43
C GLY A 18 -0.81 -11.64 3.47
N PHE A 19 -1.26 -11.61 4.72
CA PHE A 19 -0.51 -11.00 5.83
C PHE A 19 0.88 -11.62 5.97
N GLU A 20 1.90 -10.77 5.84
CA GLU A 20 3.29 -11.08 6.11
C GLU A 20 3.66 -10.47 7.46
N GLU A 21 4.50 -11.16 8.24
CA GLU A 21 4.94 -10.66 9.53
C GLU A 21 5.76 -9.37 9.34
N HIS A 22 5.46 -8.33 10.12
CA HIS A 22 6.12 -7.02 10.04
C HIS A 22 7.65 -7.12 10.12
N SER A 23 8.17 -8.08 10.90
CA SER A 23 9.60 -8.35 11.05
C SER A 23 10.25 -8.81 9.74
N ILE A 24 9.54 -9.63 8.94
CA ILE A 24 10.00 -10.12 7.63
C ILE A 24 10.08 -8.95 6.66
N LEU A 25 9.00 -8.16 6.54
CA LEU A 25 8.95 -7.01 5.64
C LEU A 25 9.99 -5.93 6.00
N ALA A 26 10.21 -5.69 7.29
CA ALA A 26 11.27 -4.78 7.75
C ALA A 26 12.67 -5.29 7.40
N SER A 27 12.89 -6.62 7.37
CA SER A 27 14.19 -7.19 6.98
C SER A 27 14.48 -7.13 5.48
N GLU A 28 13.43 -7.01 4.66
CA GLU A 28 13.53 -6.99 3.19
C GLU A 28 13.45 -5.59 2.59
N THR A 29 13.16 -4.57 3.41
CA THR A 29 12.99 -3.18 2.98
C THR A 29 13.85 -2.25 3.82
N THR A 30 13.87 -0.96 3.46
CA THR A 30 14.55 0.07 4.26
C THR A 30 13.77 0.50 5.49
N PHE A 31 12.52 0.03 5.65
CA PHE A 31 11.67 0.38 6.77
C PHE A 31 12.03 -0.42 8.02
N ASN A 32 11.94 0.20 9.19
CA ASN A 32 11.98 -0.49 10.47
C ASN A 32 10.59 -1.06 10.83
N VAL A 33 10.53 -1.94 11.85
CA VAL A 33 9.29 -2.62 12.26
C VAL A 33 8.15 -1.64 12.60
N ASN A 34 8.44 -0.52 13.25
CA ASN A 34 7.42 0.47 13.62
C ASN A 34 6.89 1.22 12.38
N GLU A 35 7.75 1.46 11.39
CA GLU A 35 7.33 2.06 10.12
C GLU A 35 6.45 1.10 9.34
N VAL A 36 6.78 -0.20 9.32
CA VAL A 36 5.92 -1.21 8.70
C VAL A 36 4.56 -1.29 9.41
N GLU A 37 4.51 -1.18 10.75
CA GLU A 37 3.25 -1.12 11.50
C GLU A 37 2.44 0.14 11.15
N ALA A 38 3.09 1.29 11.03
CA ALA A 38 2.42 2.51 10.58
C ALA A 38 1.87 2.37 9.15
N LEU A 39 2.61 1.70 8.26
CA LEU A 39 2.14 1.37 6.90
C LEU A 39 0.97 0.39 6.91
N TYR A 40 0.90 -0.52 7.87
CA TYR A 40 -0.24 -1.43 8.04
C TYR A 40 -1.52 -0.68 8.37
N ILE A 41 -1.46 0.30 9.28
CA ILE A 41 -2.62 1.15 9.61
C ILE A 41 -3.12 1.89 8.36
N LEU A 42 -2.19 2.48 7.59
CA LEU A 42 -2.54 3.13 6.32
C LEU A 42 -3.16 2.14 5.33
N PHE A 43 -2.59 0.94 5.22
CA PHE A 43 -3.09 -0.11 4.32
C PHE A 43 -4.54 -0.48 4.68
N GLU A 44 -4.86 -0.68 5.95
CA GLU A 44 -6.21 -1.00 6.41
C GLU A 44 -7.23 0.10 6.05
N GLU A 45 -6.85 1.38 6.17
CA GLU A 45 -7.71 2.49 5.75
C GLU A 45 -8.00 2.48 4.25
N LEU A 46 -7.01 2.11 3.43
CA LEU A 46 -7.13 2.06 1.98
C LEU A 46 -7.93 0.85 1.50
N SER A 47 -7.62 -0.33 2.04
CA SER A 47 -8.18 -1.64 1.66
C SER A 47 -9.61 -1.89 2.15
N SER A 48 -10.23 -0.89 2.77
CA SER A 48 -11.61 -0.92 3.23
C SER A 48 -12.42 0.30 2.73
N SER A 49 -11.82 1.10 1.84
CA SER A 49 -12.40 2.37 1.41
C SER A 49 -13.58 2.22 0.44
N ILE A 50 -13.62 1.15 -0.35
CA ILE A 50 -14.75 0.80 -1.23
C ILE A 50 -15.21 -0.63 -0.94
N VAL A 51 -14.30 -1.60 -0.83
CA VAL A 51 -14.57 -3.01 -0.58
C VAL A 51 -13.75 -3.47 0.61
N ASP A 52 -14.41 -3.89 1.69
CA ASP A 52 -13.74 -4.40 2.90
C ASP A 52 -13.38 -5.88 2.76
N ASP A 53 -12.33 -6.19 1.98
CA ASP A 53 -11.79 -7.54 1.80
C ASP A 53 -10.31 -7.68 2.21
N GLY A 54 -9.71 -6.62 2.74
CA GLY A 54 -8.32 -6.59 3.20
C GLY A 54 -7.30 -6.56 2.06
N ARG A 55 -7.72 -6.13 0.86
CA ARG A 55 -6.87 -5.94 -0.32
C ARG A 55 -7.16 -4.58 -0.92
N ILE A 56 -6.17 -3.95 -1.54
CA ILE A 56 -6.40 -2.66 -2.23
C ILE A 56 -6.71 -2.96 -3.70
N HIS A 57 -7.95 -2.71 -4.09
CA HIS A 57 -8.37 -2.76 -5.50
C HIS A 57 -7.90 -1.51 -6.25
N LYS A 58 -7.87 -1.58 -7.58
CA LYS A 58 -7.46 -0.45 -8.42
C LYS A 58 -8.29 0.81 -8.14
N GLU A 59 -9.60 0.66 -7.99
CA GLU A 59 -10.51 1.77 -7.72
C GLU A 59 -10.20 2.46 -6.39
N GLU A 60 -9.84 1.71 -5.36
CA GLU A 60 -9.48 2.21 -4.02
C GLU A 60 -8.14 2.95 -4.07
N PHE A 61 -7.15 2.36 -4.75
CA PHE A 61 -5.84 2.98 -4.95
C PHE A 61 -5.95 4.33 -5.67
N LEU A 62 -6.75 4.40 -6.74
CA LEU A 62 -6.95 5.63 -7.50
C LEU A 62 -7.77 6.67 -6.73
N LEU A 63 -8.75 6.23 -5.96
CA LEU A 63 -9.51 7.11 -5.08
C LEU A 63 -8.60 7.76 -4.03
N ALA A 64 -7.69 6.98 -3.44
CA ALA A 64 -6.75 7.47 -2.43
C ALA A 64 -5.78 8.52 -2.99
N LEU A 65 -5.20 8.26 -4.17
CA LEU A 65 -4.18 9.13 -4.76
C LEU A 65 -4.74 10.37 -5.45
N PHE A 66 -5.83 10.23 -6.20
CA PHE A 66 -6.33 11.28 -7.08
C PHE A 66 -7.67 11.86 -6.62
N ASN A 67 -8.29 11.30 -5.58
CA ASN A 67 -9.66 11.60 -5.18
C ASN A 67 -10.63 11.56 -6.38
N CYS A 68 -10.37 10.65 -7.33
CA CYS A 68 -11.07 10.53 -8.60
C CYS A 68 -11.17 9.05 -8.98
N SER A 69 -12.37 8.58 -9.28
CA SER A 69 -12.66 7.16 -9.50
C SER A 69 -12.81 6.74 -10.96
N SER A 70 -12.67 7.65 -11.94
CA SER A 70 -13.28 7.39 -13.27
C SER A 70 -12.56 7.93 -14.51
N LYS A 71 -11.31 8.39 -14.42
CA LYS A 71 -10.56 8.79 -15.64
C LYS A 71 -9.42 7.83 -15.93
N LYS A 72 -9.41 7.28 -17.15
CA LYS A 72 -8.25 6.60 -17.74
C LYS A 72 -7.04 7.52 -17.63
N ASN A 73 -6.21 7.26 -16.64
CA ASN A 73 -4.99 8.01 -16.40
C ASN A 73 -3.84 7.01 -16.56
N ILE A 74 -3.02 7.23 -17.58
CA ILE A 74 -1.89 6.34 -17.88
C ILE A 74 -0.90 6.26 -16.71
N LEU A 75 -0.77 7.34 -15.92
CA LEU A 75 0.09 7.35 -14.73
C LEU A 75 -0.52 6.48 -13.63
N ALA A 76 -1.84 6.54 -13.46
CA ALA A 76 -2.56 5.69 -12.54
C ALA A 76 -2.42 4.20 -12.88
N GLU A 77 -2.50 3.86 -14.17
CA GLU A 77 -2.30 2.48 -14.64
C GLU A 77 -0.87 2.00 -14.36
N ARG A 78 0.13 2.79 -14.74
CA ARG A 78 1.54 2.44 -14.50
C ARG A 78 1.91 2.37 -13.03
N LEU A 79 1.35 3.26 -12.21
CA LEU A 79 1.61 3.28 -10.79
C LEU A 79 0.93 2.09 -10.09
N PHE A 80 -0.28 1.71 -10.50
CA PHE A 80 -0.91 0.49 -9.97
C PHE A 80 -0.11 -0.76 -10.36
N GLU A 81 0.34 -0.86 -11.63
CA GLU A 81 1.22 -1.96 -12.09
C GLU A 81 2.53 -2.06 -11.29
N LEU A 82 3.05 -0.93 -10.78
CA LEU A 82 4.24 -0.93 -9.92
C LEU A 82 3.97 -1.58 -8.56
N PHE A 83 2.74 -1.47 -8.06
CA PHE A 83 2.33 -2.00 -6.75
C PHE A 83 1.77 -3.44 -6.84
N ASP A 84 1.12 -3.84 -7.93
CA ASP A 84 0.60 -5.20 -8.15
C ASP A 84 1.72 -6.13 -8.68
N LEU A 85 2.66 -6.48 -7.81
CA LEU A 85 3.84 -7.29 -8.13
C LEU A 85 3.46 -8.69 -8.65
N LYS A 86 2.38 -9.27 -8.13
CA LYS A 86 1.84 -10.58 -8.52
C LYS A 86 0.98 -10.52 -9.78
N ARG A 87 0.62 -9.32 -10.26
CA ARG A 87 -0.23 -9.08 -11.44
C ARG A 87 -1.59 -9.79 -11.35
N ASN A 88 -2.19 -9.81 -10.17
CA ASN A 88 -3.47 -10.46 -9.92
C ASN A 88 -4.63 -9.45 -9.80
N GLY A 89 -4.37 -8.15 -10.01
CA GLY A 89 -5.35 -7.08 -10.02
C GLY A 89 -5.66 -6.49 -8.65
N VAL A 90 -4.96 -6.90 -7.60
CA VAL A 90 -5.10 -6.38 -6.23
C VAL A 90 -3.72 -6.19 -5.60
N ILE A 91 -3.61 -5.25 -4.68
CA ILE A 91 -2.36 -5.02 -3.94
C ILE A 91 -2.53 -5.62 -2.54
N GLU A 92 -1.75 -6.65 -2.24
CA GLU A 92 -1.66 -7.23 -0.89
C GLU A 92 -0.66 -6.44 -0.02
N PHE A 93 -0.74 -6.60 1.31
CA PHE A 93 0.06 -5.79 2.25
C PHE A 93 1.58 -5.85 1.99
N GLY A 94 2.12 -7.05 1.73
CA GLY A 94 3.54 -7.20 1.41
C GLY A 94 3.95 -6.46 0.13
N GLU A 95 3.08 -6.44 -0.88
CA GLU A 95 3.32 -5.71 -2.14
C GLU A 95 3.30 -4.20 -1.93
N PHE A 96 2.37 -3.72 -1.09
CA PHE A 96 2.29 -2.32 -0.70
C PHE A 96 3.57 -1.84 -0.01
N VAL A 97 4.06 -2.58 0.99
CA VAL A 97 5.28 -2.21 1.74
C VAL A 97 6.52 -2.27 0.85
N ARG A 98 6.71 -3.36 0.09
CA ARG A 98 7.87 -3.50 -0.81
C ARG A 98 7.88 -2.43 -1.90
N SER A 99 6.73 -2.08 -2.45
CA SER A 99 6.63 -1.04 -3.49
C SER A 99 6.90 0.35 -2.94
N LEU A 100 6.41 0.67 -1.73
CA LEU A 100 6.72 1.93 -1.06
C LEU A 100 8.19 2.06 -0.65
N SER A 101 8.88 0.94 -0.39
CA SER A 101 10.29 0.97 0.01
C SER A 101 11.19 1.64 -1.03
N ILE A 102 10.86 1.55 -2.32
CA ILE A 102 11.57 2.22 -3.41
C ILE A 102 11.56 3.75 -3.20
N PHE A 103 10.47 4.29 -2.67
CA PHE A 103 10.31 5.73 -2.44
C PHE A 103 10.88 6.20 -1.10
N HIS A 104 11.47 5.30 -0.29
CA HIS A 104 12.09 5.70 0.97
C HIS A 104 13.25 6.68 0.73
N PRO A 105 13.41 7.74 1.54
CA PRO A 105 14.51 8.70 1.37
C PRO A 105 15.88 8.02 1.34
N ASP A 106 16.08 7.03 2.23
CA ASP A 106 17.34 6.30 2.35
C ASP A 106 17.48 5.12 1.38
N ALA A 107 16.47 4.85 0.53
CA ALA A 107 16.61 3.83 -0.51
C ALA A 107 17.63 4.28 -1.58
N PRO A 108 18.51 3.36 -2.05
CA PRO A 108 19.48 3.65 -3.10
C PRO A 108 18.84 4.27 -4.34
N GLU A 109 19.50 5.26 -4.94
CA GLU A 109 19.01 5.89 -6.18
C GLU A 109 18.86 4.88 -7.32
N ALA A 110 19.73 3.86 -7.37
CA ALA A 110 19.66 2.78 -8.34
C ALA A 110 18.30 2.05 -8.32
N ASP A 111 17.72 1.85 -7.13
CA ASP A 111 16.43 1.18 -6.98
C ASP A 111 15.27 2.05 -7.47
N LYS A 112 15.44 3.38 -7.43
CA LYS A 112 14.44 4.38 -7.87
C LYS A 112 14.38 4.55 -9.39
N ILE A 113 15.52 4.40 -10.05
CA ILE A 113 15.66 4.60 -11.51
C ILE A 113 15.67 3.30 -12.31
N ALA A 114 15.70 2.15 -11.62
CA ALA A 114 15.66 0.85 -12.28
C ALA A 114 14.34 0.66 -13.03
N CYS A 115 14.39 0.66 -14.36
CA CYS A 115 13.31 0.10 -15.17
C CYS A 115 13.31 -1.43 -15.01
N LYS A 116 12.33 -1.96 -14.28
CA LYS A 116 12.02 -3.40 -14.26
C LYS A 116 11.06 -3.79 -15.38
#